data_AF-A0A7D7NAR3-F1
#
_entry.id   AF-A0A7D7NAR3-F1
#
_cell.length_a   1.000
_cell.length_b   1.000
_cell.length_c   1.000
_cell.angle_alpha   90.00
_cell.angle_beta   90.00
_cell.angle_gamma   90.00
#
_symmetry.space_group_name_H-M   'P 1'
#
loop_
_entity.id
_entity.type
_entity.pdbx_description
1 polymer ?
#
loop_
_entity_poly.entity_id
_entity_poly.type
_entity_poly.pdbx_seq_one_letter_code
_entity_poly.pdbx_strand_id
1 'polypeptide(L)'
;MSLALHLPRLQRLGFLCETVRPEALSRPELPVFSSELAAELGIPDSVFVQADTVAQLSGSAARYDPAPIATVYSGHQFGVYVPQLGDGRAMLLGDLAAPDGSRWEIQLKGSGKTPFSRFADGRAVLRSTIREYLASEAMHALGIPTTRALAITVSPDPVYREQPETAAVLTRAAPSFLRFGHFEYFYHRRQHQHLAPLADYLIAEHYPECRTAENPHLALFETVTRRTAALIAQWQAVGFCHGVMNTDNMSLLGLTIDYGPYGFLDGFNRHHVCNHSDAGGRYAYKEQPYVAQWNLLKLGSAFLPLAAEAELIAVIESFVGHYQTGYLNAMRQKLGLSHSQPDDAELVHDLLDVLQQAEADYTLFFRRLAEMPAEHQAPLPDSLLRLFPHAERLIHWSGRYKRRLRQENLPPAERKRQMDAVNPLYVPRNYLLEQAIAQARDHGDFDGVRRLKACWQDPFTERTEYADLADTPPDWAADICISCSS
;
A
#
# COMPACT_ATOMS: atom_id res chain seq x y z
N MET A 1 -27.20 1.58 16.57
CA MET A 1 -27.23 2.39 15.33
C MET A 1 -26.09 1.91 14.45
N SER A 2 -26.39 1.41 13.25
CA SER A 2 -25.40 1.03 12.23
C SER A 2 -24.82 2.26 11.53
N LEU A 3 -23.71 2.10 10.79
CA LEU A 3 -23.21 3.13 9.88
C LEU A 3 -24.27 3.43 8.81
N ALA A 4 -24.57 4.71 8.64
CA ALA A 4 -25.44 5.20 7.59
C ALA A 4 -24.64 5.27 6.28
N LEU A 5 -24.91 4.33 5.37
CA LEU A 5 -24.25 4.25 4.07
C LEU A 5 -25.24 4.61 2.96
N HIS A 6 -24.74 5.31 1.95
CA HIS A 6 -25.46 5.61 0.73
C HIS A 6 -25.31 4.48 -0.29
N LEU A 7 -26.24 4.44 -1.25
CA LEU A 7 -26.17 3.53 -2.40
C LEU A 7 -24.79 3.65 -3.09
N PRO A 8 -24.08 2.53 -3.34
CA PRO A 8 -22.79 2.58 -4.03
C PRO A 8 -22.94 3.32 -5.37
N ARG A 9 -22.15 4.37 -5.60
CA ARG A 9 -22.13 5.04 -6.92
C ARG A 9 -21.74 4.08 -8.03
N LEU A 10 -20.89 3.11 -7.70
CA LEU A 10 -20.45 2.07 -8.62
C LEU A 10 -21.61 1.24 -9.17
N GLN A 11 -22.75 1.16 -8.47
CA GLN A 11 -23.95 0.48 -8.94
C GLN A 11 -24.55 1.12 -10.21
N ARG A 12 -24.20 2.38 -10.54
CA ARG A 12 -24.51 2.98 -11.85
C ARG A 12 -23.88 2.20 -13.01
N LEU A 13 -22.77 1.51 -12.76
CA LEU A 13 -22.14 0.56 -13.67
C LEU A 13 -22.68 -0.85 -13.41
N GLY A 14 -23.99 -1.06 -13.57
CA GLY A 14 -24.64 -2.34 -13.26
C GLY A 14 -24.07 -3.56 -14.00
N PHE A 15 -23.35 -3.36 -15.10
CA PHE A 15 -22.64 -4.42 -15.83
C PHE A 15 -21.35 -4.92 -15.12
N LEU A 16 -20.89 -4.21 -14.08
CA LEU A 16 -19.71 -4.53 -13.28
C LEU A 16 -20.07 -5.27 -11.99
N CYS A 17 -21.31 -5.13 -11.51
CA CYS A 17 -21.69 -5.40 -10.13
C CYS A 17 -22.73 -6.50 -10.02
N GLU A 18 -22.54 -7.40 -9.06
CA GLU A 18 -23.52 -8.39 -8.63
C GLU A 18 -23.96 -8.07 -7.20
N THR A 19 -25.26 -8.13 -6.92
CA THR A 19 -25.76 -8.02 -5.54
C THR A 19 -25.43 -9.30 -4.77
N VAL A 20 -24.82 -9.16 -3.60
CA VAL A 20 -24.36 -10.27 -2.76
C VAL A 20 -24.87 -10.13 -1.34
N ARG A 21 -24.74 -11.20 -0.56
CA ARG A 21 -25.09 -11.22 0.87
C ARG A 21 -23.90 -11.73 1.66
N PRO A 22 -23.50 -11.04 2.75
CA PRO A 22 -22.52 -11.57 3.69
C PRO A 22 -22.98 -12.90 4.30
N GLU A 23 -22.00 -13.72 4.68
CA GLU A 23 -22.22 -14.92 5.47
C GLU A 23 -21.90 -14.60 6.94
N ALA A 24 -22.92 -14.63 7.79
CA ALA A 24 -22.78 -14.25 9.19
C ALA A 24 -21.73 -15.10 9.92
N LEU A 25 -21.00 -14.42 10.82
CA LEU A 25 -20.09 -15.03 11.79
C LEU A 25 -20.78 -15.20 13.15
N SER A 26 -20.37 -16.22 13.90
CA SER A 26 -20.83 -16.50 15.26
C SER A 26 -20.18 -15.53 16.25
N ARG A 27 -20.96 -14.85 17.10
CA ARG A 27 -20.43 -13.99 18.19
C ARG A 27 -19.31 -13.03 17.73
N PRO A 28 -19.57 -12.15 16.74
CA PRO A 28 -18.55 -11.23 16.27
C PRO A 28 -18.18 -10.19 17.34
N GLU A 29 -16.90 -9.86 17.42
CA GLU A 29 -16.35 -8.81 18.27
C GLU A 29 -15.54 -7.82 17.43
N LEU A 30 -15.45 -6.57 17.86
CA LEU A 30 -14.70 -5.51 17.18
C LEU A 30 -13.59 -5.00 18.11
N PRO A 31 -12.42 -5.68 18.15
CA PRO A 31 -11.36 -5.35 19.08
C PRO A 31 -10.59 -4.06 18.72
N VAL A 32 -10.56 -3.69 17.44
CA VAL A 32 -9.71 -2.59 16.94
C VAL A 32 -10.44 -1.79 15.84
N PHE A 33 -10.40 -0.46 15.95
CA PHE A 33 -10.77 0.47 14.88
C PHE A 33 -9.81 1.68 14.83
N SER A 34 -9.85 2.42 13.72
CA SER A 34 -9.07 3.63 13.50
C SER A 34 -9.90 4.86 13.83
N SER A 35 -9.71 5.43 15.02
CA SER A 35 -10.38 6.67 15.45
C SER A 35 -10.08 7.87 14.54
N GLU A 36 -8.89 7.90 13.94
CA GLU A 36 -8.43 8.96 13.05
C GLU A 36 -9.18 8.89 11.72
N LEU A 37 -9.22 7.70 11.10
CA LEU A 37 -10.02 7.51 9.90
C LEU A 37 -11.51 7.70 10.19
N ALA A 38 -12.00 7.23 11.34
CA ALA A 38 -13.38 7.48 11.75
C ALA A 38 -13.69 8.98 11.83
N ALA A 39 -12.80 9.78 12.42
CA ALA A 39 -12.93 11.23 12.47
C ALA A 39 -12.86 11.87 11.07
N GLU A 40 -11.94 11.44 10.20
CA GLU A 40 -11.86 11.87 8.79
C GLU A 40 -13.18 11.58 8.03
N LEU A 41 -13.82 10.45 8.32
CA LEU A 41 -15.09 10.03 7.74
C LEU A 41 -16.31 10.59 8.49
N GLY A 42 -16.13 11.39 9.56
CA GLY A 42 -17.24 11.95 10.34
C GLY A 42 -18.04 10.92 11.14
N ILE A 43 -17.44 9.78 11.49
CA ILE A 43 -18.03 8.70 12.29
C ILE A 43 -17.56 8.85 13.76
N PRO A 44 -18.46 9.07 14.73
CA PRO A 44 -18.07 9.12 16.13
C PRO A 44 -17.62 7.75 16.67
N ASP A 45 -16.56 7.72 17.47
CA ASP A 45 -16.02 6.48 18.10
C ASP A 45 -17.08 5.65 18.85
N SER A 46 -18.05 6.33 19.48
CA SER A 46 -19.16 5.70 20.20
C SER A 46 -20.03 4.76 19.34
N VAL A 47 -19.93 4.85 18.01
CA VAL A 47 -20.65 3.97 17.07
C VAL A 47 -20.05 2.58 17.01
N PHE A 48 -18.72 2.43 17.20
CA PHE A 48 -18.03 1.13 17.07
C PHE A 48 -18.27 0.17 18.25
N VAL A 49 -18.80 0.67 19.37
CA VAL A 49 -19.22 -0.17 20.51
C VAL A 49 -20.68 -0.62 20.42
N GLN A 50 -21.43 -0.15 19.42
CA GLN A 50 -22.84 -0.52 19.25
C GLN A 50 -22.96 -1.88 18.57
N ALA A 51 -23.84 -2.75 19.11
CA ALA A 51 -24.05 -4.10 18.59
C ALA A 51 -24.42 -4.12 17.09
N ASP A 52 -25.24 -3.17 16.63
CA ASP A 52 -25.63 -3.06 15.22
C ASP A 52 -24.43 -2.77 14.30
N THR A 53 -23.50 -1.93 14.75
CA THR A 53 -22.28 -1.60 13.99
C THR A 53 -21.36 -2.80 13.94
N VAL A 54 -21.15 -3.48 15.06
CA VAL A 54 -20.35 -4.71 15.11
C VAL A 54 -20.92 -5.74 14.15
N ALA A 55 -22.24 -5.97 14.18
CA ALA A 55 -22.92 -6.88 13.27
C ALA A 55 -22.79 -6.43 11.80
N GLN A 56 -22.93 -5.13 11.51
CA GLN A 56 -22.78 -4.62 10.14
C GLN A 56 -21.36 -4.84 9.60
N LEU A 57 -20.34 -4.48 10.39
CA LEU A 57 -18.93 -4.53 9.99
C LEU A 57 -18.34 -5.94 10.01
N SER A 58 -18.97 -6.88 10.72
CA SER A 58 -18.58 -8.29 10.70
C SER A 58 -19.23 -9.11 9.59
N GLY A 59 -20.14 -8.54 8.80
CA GLY A 59 -20.94 -9.31 7.86
C GLY A 59 -22.09 -10.09 8.51
N SER A 60 -22.48 -9.77 9.74
CA SER A 60 -23.47 -10.52 10.53
C SER A 60 -24.80 -9.77 10.75
N ALA A 61 -25.00 -8.60 10.15
CA ALA A 61 -26.26 -7.87 10.30
C ALA A 61 -27.42 -8.62 9.61
N ALA A 62 -28.60 -8.59 10.23
CA ALA A 62 -29.79 -9.26 9.72
C ALA A 62 -30.26 -8.69 8.36
N ARG A 63 -29.99 -7.39 8.13
CA ARG A 63 -30.30 -6.70 6.88
C ARG A 63 -29.24 -5.65 6.60
N TYR A 64 -28.93 -5.51 5.31
CA TYR A 64 -28.13 -4.44 4.76
C TYR A 64 -29.00 -3.58 3.86
N ASP A 65 -28.93 -2.26 4.05
CA ASP A 65 -29.60 -1.27 3.21
C ASP A 65 -28.63 -0.10 3.03
N PRO A 66 -28.06 0.10 1.82
CA PRO A 66 -28.29 -0.65 0.59
C PRO A 66 -27.78 -2.11 0.64
N ALA A 67 -28.22 -2.94 -0.30
CA ALA A 67 -27.72 -4.30 -0.44
C ALA A 67 -26.25 -4.30 -0.91
N PRO A 68 -25.35 -5.11 -0.31
CA PRO A 68 -23.94 -5.13 -0.70
C PRO A 68 -23.76 -5.62 -2.13
N ILE A 69 -22.69 -5.16 -2.77
CA ILE A 69 -22.32 -5.56 -4.13
C ILE A 69 -20.90 -6.11 -4.18
N ALA A 70 -20.64 -6.99 -5.13
CA ALA A 70 -19.33 -7.49 -5.49
C ALA A 70 -19.06 -7.16 -6.96
N THR A 71 -17.82 -6.78 -7.29
CA THR A 71 -17.44 -6.43 -8.66
C THR A 71 -16.76 -7.57 -9.38
N VAL A 72 -16.94 -7.65 -10.69
CA VAL A 72 -16.18 -8.55 -11.56
C VAL A 72 -14.97 -7.81 -12.15
N TYR A 73 -13.83 -8.50 -12.20
CA TYR A 73 -12.65 -8.08 -12.93
C TYR A 73 -11.84 -9.30 -13.37
N SER A 74 -10.81 -9.09 -14.19
CA SER A 74 -9.80 -10.10 -14.55
C SER A 74 -8.42 -9.59 -14.10
N GLY A 75 -7.35 -10.28 -14.50
CA GLY A 75 -6.01 -9.72 -14.35
C GLY A 75 -4.94 -10.66 -14.86
N HIS A 76 -3.73 -10.14 -15.04
CA HIS A 76 -2.55 -10.94 -15.29
C HIS A 76 -1.88 -11.28 -13.96
N GLN A 77 -2.01 -12.54 -13.55
CA GLN A 77 -1.36 -13.07 -12.35
C GLN A 77 0.01 -13.66 -12.71
N PHE A 78 1.07 -13.12 -12.12
CA PHE A 78 2.45 -13.49 -12.45
C PHE A 78 2.78 -13.43 -13.96
N GLY A 79 2.16 -12.50 -14.67
CA GLY A 79 2.34 -12.33 -16.12
C GLY A 79 1.40 -13.17 -17.01
N VAL A 80 0.61 -14.07 -16.42
CA VAL A 80 -0.35 -14.92 -17.14
C VAL A 80 -1.76 -14.38 -16.97
N TYR A 81 -2.49 -14.21 -18.08
CA TYR A 81 -3.86 -13.71 -18.05
C TYR A 81 -4.82 -14.72 -17.41
N VAL A 82 -5.60 -14.26 -16.43
CA VAL A 82 -6.67 -15.02 -15.76
C VAL A 82 -8.02 -14.41 -16.16
N PRO A 83 -8.83 -15.09 -17.00
CA PRO A 83 -10.02 -14.50 -17.64
C PRO A 83 -11.15 -14.05 -16.72
N GLN A 84 -11.14 -14.48 -15.46
CA GLN A 84 -12.14 -14.08 -14.48
C GLN A 84 -11.56 -14.19 -13.06
N LEU A 85 -11.59 -13.06 -12.39
CA LEU A 85 -11.40 -12.86 -10.96
C LEU A 85 -12.67 -12.14 -10.45
N GLY A 86 -12.50 -11.06 -9.72
CA GLY A 86 -13.57 -10.33 -9.05
C GLY A 86 -13.37 -10.31 -7.54
N ASP A 87 -14.29 -9.64 -6.86
CA ASP A 87 -14.32 -9.54 -5.41
C ASP A 87 -14.68 -10.90 -4.78
N GLY A 88 -13.73 -11.84 -4.78
CA GLY A 88 -13.96 -13.23 -4.36
C GLY A 88 -14.11 -13.44 -2.85
N ARG A 89 -13.76 -12.43 -2.05
CA ARG A 89 -13.95 -12.41 -0.59
C ARG A 89 -14.20 -10.98 -0.10
N ALA A 90 -14.67 -10.11 -0.98
CA ALA A 90 -14.88 -8.71 -0.68
C ALA A 90 -16.30 -8.30 -1.07
N MET A 91 -16.89 -7.37 -0.33
CA MET A 91 -18.24 -6.87 -0.56
C MET A 91 -18.28 -5.38 -0.26
N LEU A 92 -18.65 -4.57 -1.25
CA LEU A 92 -18.88 -3.13 -1.08
C LEU A 92 -20.24 -2.93 -0.41
N LEU A 93 -20.24 -2.37 0.81
CA LEU A 93 -21.46 -2.12 1.58
C LEU A 93 -22.20 -0.88 1.10
N GLY A 94 -21.46 0.15 0.68
CA GLY A 94 -22.04 1.44 0.35
C GLY A 94 -21.00 2.55 0.32
N ASP A 95 -21.47 3.73 -0.06
CA ASP A 95 -20.67 4.95 -0.08
C ASP A 95 -20.92 5.76 1.20
N LEU A 96 -19.88 6.40 1.70
CA LEU A 96 -19.94 7.33 2.82
C LEU A 96 -19.48 8.71 2.35
N ALA A 97 -20.23 9.74 2.74
CA ALA A 97 -19.86 11.13 2.51
C ALA A 97 -19.12 11.66 3.74
N ALA A 98 -17.85 12.02 3.56
CA ALA A 98 -17.04 12.60 4.62
C ALA A 98 -17.36 14.09 4.82
N PRO A 99 -17.03 14.68 5.99
CA PRO A 99 -17.30 16.09 6.29
C PRO A 99 -16.65 17.09 5.32
N ASP A 100 -15.54 16.71 4.68
CA ASP A 100 -14.84 17.51 3.67
C ASP A 100 -15.52 17.47 2.28
N GLY A 101 -16.60 16.73 2.14
CA GLY A 101 -17.34 16.52 0.88
C GLY A 101 -16.77 15.41 0.00
N SER A 102 -15.68 14.76 0.40
CA SER A 102 -15.16 13.57 -0.28
C SER A 102 -16.09 12.37 -0.09
N ARG A 103 -16.02 11.41 -1.02
CA ARG A 103 -16.82 10.19 -0.98
C ARG A 103 -15.94 8.96 -0.93
N TRP A 104 -16.31 8.05 -0.04
CA TRP A 104 -15.54 6.85 0.28
C TRP A 104 -16.39 5.61 0.09
N GLU A 105 -15.85 4.60 -0.58
CA GLU A 105 -16.39 3.25 -0.67
C GLU A 105 -16.02 2.48 0.62
N ILE A 106 -17.01 1.88 1.29
CA ILE A 106 -16.81 1.04 2.48
C ILE A 106 -16.95 -0.43 2.11
N GLN A 107 -15.86 -1.20 2.17
CA GLN A 107 -15.80 -2.59 1.73
C GLN A 107 -15.46 -3.52 2.89
N LEU A 108 -16.19 -4.63 3.02
CA LEU A 108 -15.80 -5.74 3.90
C LEU A 108 -14.94 -6.72 3.14
N LYS A 109 -13.85 -7.20 3.75
CA LYS A 109 -12.99 -8.26 3.22
C LYS A 109 -12.95 -9.42 4.21
N GLY A 110 -13.40 -10.60 3.78
CA GLY A 110 -13.55 -11.81 4.60
C GLY A 110 -14.99 -12.12 5.05
N SER A 111 -15.99 -11.39 4.56
CA SER A 111 -17.38 -11.50 5.00
C SER A 111 -18.20 -12.60 4.30
N GLY A 112 -17.57 -13.57 3.64
CA GLY A 112 -18.24 -14.71 2.99
C GLY A 112 -18.05 -14.79 1.48
N LYS A 113 -18.65 -15.81 0.86
CA LYS A 113 -18.52 -16.06 -0.57
C LYS A 113 -19.29 -15.05 -1.41
N THR A 114 -18.81 -14.89 -2.63
CA THR A 114 -19.45 -14.17 -3.73
C THR A 114 -19.47 -15.07 -4.97
N PRO A 115 -20.17 -14.70 -6.05
CA PRO A 115 -20.06 -15.38 -7.34
C PRO A 115 -18.62 -15.45 -7.89
N PHE A 116 -17.69 -14.65 -7.33
CA PHE A 116 -16.30 -14.53 -7.76
C PHE A 116 -15.31 -15.29 -6.85
N SER A 117 -15.78 -15.98 -5.81
CA SER A 117 -14.91 -16.74 -4.87
C SER A 117 -14.15 -17.90 -5.51
N ARG A 118 -14.54 -18.35 -6.71
CA ARG A 118 -14.01 -19.56 -7.36
C ARG A 118 -14.09 -20.74 -6.38
N PHE A 119 -12.96 -21.31 -5.97
CA PHE A 119 -12.87 -22.41 -5.02
C PHE A 119 -12.60 -21.97 -3.57
N ALA A 120 -12.39 -20.67 -3.33
CA ALA A 120 -12.08 -20.14 -2.01
C ALA A 120 -13.32 -20.11 -1.08
N ASP A 121 -13.08 -20.04 0.22
CA ASP A 121 -14.12 -20.00 1.25
C ASP A 121 -14.77 -18.62 1.45
N GLY A 122 -14.23 -17.57 0.82
CA GLY A 122 -14.73 -16.19 0.99
C GLY A 122 -14.36 -15.56 2.34
N ARG A 123 -13.53 -16.23 3.15
CA ARG A 123 -13.14 -15.78 4.49
C ARG A 123 -11.73 -15.18 4.49
N ALA A 124 -11.47 -14.35 5.50
CA ALA A 124 -10.13 -13.89 5.84
C ALA A 124 -9.77 -14.39 7.24
N VAL A 125 -8.47 -14.52 7.48
CA VAL A 125 -7.93 -14.97 8.77
C VAL A 125 -7.37 -13.77 9.55
N LEU A 126 -7.28 -13.92 10.87
CA LEU A 126 -6.81 -12.88 11.78
C LEU A 126 -5.44 -12.31 11.39
N ARG A 127 -4.45 -13.16 11.09
CA ARG A 127 -3.09 -12.71 10.73
C ARG A 127 -3.08 -11.77 9.51
N SER A 128 -3.78 -12.14 8.43
CA SER A 128 -3.80 -11.32 7.21
C SER A 128 -4.57 -10.02 7.41
N THR A 129 -5.60 -10.06 8.25
CA THR A 129 -6.43 -8.89 8.58
C THR A 129 -5.63 -7.88 9.39
N ILE A 130 -4.88 -8.32 10.41
CA ILE A 130 -3.99 -7.45 11.21
C ILE A 130 -2.88 -6.85 10.33
N ARG A 131 -2.24 -7.66 9.47
CA ARG A 131 -1.20 -7.17 8.55
C ARG A 131 -1.74 -6.08 7.62
N GLU A 132 -2.86 -6.34 6.95
CA GLU A 132 -3.46 -5.36 6.04
C GLU A 132 -3.92 -4.09 6.77
N TYR A 133 -4.52 -4.24 7.96
CA TYR A 133 -4.93 -3.11 8.79
C TYR A 133 -3.75 -2.19 9.13
N LEU A 134 -2.68 -2.76 9.70
CA LEU A 134 -1.54 -1.97 10.13
C LEU A 134 -0.74 -1.38 8.96
N ALA A 135 -0.58 -2.12 7.86
CA ALA A 135 0.15 -1.63 6.69
C ALA A 135 -0.57 -0.49 5.99
N SER A 136 -1.90 -0.58 5.89
CA SER A 136 -2.74 0.46 5.31
C SER A 136 -2.55 1.79 6.05
N GLU A 137 -2.67 1.77 7.37
CA GLU A 137 -2.56 2.99 8.18
C GLU A 137 -1.11 3.51 8.25
N ALA A 138 -0.11 2.62 8.32
CA ALA A 138 1.29 3.03 8.29
C ALA A 138 1.69 3.66 6.95
N MET A 139 1.24 3.10 5.82
CA MET A 139 1.50 3.69 4.50
C MET A 139 0.86 5.07 4.36
N HIS A 140 -0.35 5.24 4.89
CA HIS A 140 -1.00 6.55 4.93
C HIS A 140 -0.20 7.56 5.77
N ALA A 141 0.25 7.19 6.97
CA ALA A 141 1.05 8.05 7.84
C ALA A 141 2.42 8.40 7.25
N LEU A 142 3.00 7.52 6.43
CA LEU A 142 4.20 7.80 5.63
C LEU A 142 3.94 8.76 4.45
N GLY A 143 2.69 9.19 4.23
CA GLY A 143 2.29 10.05 3.11
C GLY A 143 2.17 9.30 1.78
N ILE A 144 2.09 7.98 1.80
CA ILE A 144 2.00 7.14 0.60
C ILE A 144 0.52 6.83 0.30
N PRO A 145 0.03 7.10 -0.93
CA PRO A 145 -1.35 6.79 -1.30
C PRO A 145 -1.69 5.31 -1.10
N THR A 146 -2.79 5.05 -0.40
CA THR A 146 -3.20 3.71 -0.03
C THR A 146 -4.70 3.60 0.27
N THR A 147 -5.26 2.40 0.16
CA THR A 147 -6.53 2.06 0.80
C THR A 147 -6.38 2.14 2.32
N ARG A 148 -7.41 2.63 3.01
CA ARG A 148 -7.41 2.81 4.47
C ARG A 148 -8.14 1.64 5.16
N ALA A 149 -7.84 1.44 6.43
CA ALA A 149 -8.40 0.34 7.22
C ALA A 149 -9.15 0.88 8.45
N LEU A 150 -10.48 0.71 8.45
CA LEU A 150 -11.37 1.31 9.45
C LEU A 150 -11.50 0.46 10.71
N ALA A 151 -11.73 -0.85 10.57
CA ALA A 151 -11.98 -1.73 11.70
C ALA A 151 -11.61 -3.17 11.40
N ILE A 152 -11.25 -3.89 12.47
CA ILE A 152 -11.11 -5.35 12.48
C ILE A 152 -12.27 -5.90 13.30
N THR A 153 -12.99 -6.86 12.73
CA THR A 153 -13.88 -7.72 13.51
C THR A 153 -13.37 -9.15 13.49
N VAL A 154 -13.63 -9.88 14.57
CA VAL A 154 -13.15 -11.25 14.79
C VAL A 154 -14.29 -12.14 15.25
N SER A 155 -14.16 -13.44 14.98
CA SER A 155 -15.11 -14.47 15.43
C SER A 155 -14.34 -15.75 15.81
N PRO A 156 -14.80 -16.52 16.80
CA PRO A 156 -14.26 -17.85 17.12
C PRO A 156 -14.48 -18.89 16.02
N ASP A 157 -15.17 -18.56 14.93
CA ASP A 157 -15.38 -19.48 13.81
C ASP A 157 -14.02 -19.90 13.19
N PRO A 158 -13.81 -21.20 12.94
CA PRO A 158 -12.58 -21.69 12.34
C PRO A 158 -12.55 -21.44 10.83
N VAL A 159 -11.41 -20.96 10.34
CA VAL A 159 -11.08 -20.84 8.92
C VAL A 159 -9.87 -21.71 8.64
N TYR A 160 -9.98 -22.64 7.70
CA TYR A 160 -8.93 -23.62 7.43
C TYR A 160 -7.96 -23.11 6.37
N ARG A 161 -6.68 -23.00 6.73
CA ARG A 161 -5.54 -22.76 5.82
C ARG A 161 -4.53 -23.90 5.99
N GLU A 162 -3.25 -23.60 6.16
CA GLU A 162 -2.24 -24.60 6.54
C GLU A 162 -2.52 -25.18 7.94
N GLN A 163 -3.12 -24.37 8.82
CA GLN A 163 -3.63 -24.72 10.14
C GLN A 163 -5.03 -24.11 10.33
N PRO A 164 -5.83 -24.57 11.31
CA PRO A 164 -7.04 -23.87 11.71
C PRO A 164 -6.70 -22.47 12.24
N GLU A 165 -7.31 -21.43 11.68
CA GLU A 165 -7.12 -20.03 12.05
C GLU A 165 -8.44 -19.36 12.45
N THR A 166 -8.36 -18.23 13.14
CA THR A 166 -9.51 -17.44 13.58
C THR A 166 -10.08 -16.60 12.43
N ALA A 167 -11.40 -16.68 12.21
CA ALA A 167 -12.10 -15.82 11.26
C ALA A 167 -11.96 -14.34 11.63
N ALA A 168 -11.67 -13.51 10.64
CA ALA A 168 -11.67 -12.06 10.79
C ALA A 168 -12.24 -11.39 9.54
N VAL A 169 -12.79 -10.19 9.72
CA VAL A 169 -13.24 -9.32 8.64
C VAL A 169 -12.57 -7.96 8.78
N LEU A 170 -11.96 -7.50 7.70
CA LEU A 170 -11.44 -6.14 7.59
C LEU A 170 -12.51 -5.23 7.00
N THR A 171 -12.79 -4.11 7.66
CA THR A 171 -13.51 -2.99 7.05
C THR A 171 -12.50 -2.05 6.39
N ARG A 172 -12.51 -2.00 5.07
CA ARG A 172 -11.64 -1.15 4.25
C ARG A 172 -12.40 0.09 3.80
N ALA A 173 -11.68 1.19 3.63
CA ALA A 173 -12.20 2.42 3.06
C ALA A 173 -11.26 2.93 1.97
N ALA A 174 -11.81 3.35 0.83
CA ALA A 174 -11.03 4.02 -0.22
C ALA A 174 -11.93 4.96 -1.04
N PRO A 175 -11.38 5.96 -1.74
CA PRO A 175 -12.16 6.73 -2.70
C PRO A 175 -12.75 5.85 -3.81
N SER A 176 -12.00 4.81 -4.23
CA SER A 176 -12.52 3.72 -5.05
C SER A 176 -11.62 2.47 -4.98
N PHE A 177 -12.22 1.29 -5.13
CA PHE A 177 -11.54 0.00 -5.30
C PHE A 177 -11.36 -0.43 -6.77
N LEU A 178 -11.57 0.48 -7.72
CA LEU A 178 -11.35 0.19 -9.14
C LEU A 178 -9.86 -0.09 -9.45
N ARG A 179 -9.66 -1.15 -10.25
CA ARG A 179 -8.37 -1.78 -10.60
C ARG A 179 -8.14 -1.81 -12.11
N PHE A 180 -6.90 -1.94 -12.58
CA PHE A 180 -6.59 -2.12 -14.01
C PHE A 180 -7.34 -3.34 -14.58
N GLY A 181 -7.43 -4.40 -13.79
CA GLY A 181 -8.18 -5.62 -14.10
C GLY A 181 -9.64 -5.45 -14.51
N HIS A 182 -10.31 -4.35 -14.13
CA HIS A 182 -11.67 -4.06 -14.55
C HIS A 182 -11.75 -3.70 -16.04
N PHE A 183 -10.78 -2.95 -16.56
CA PHE A 183 -10.69 -2.66 -17.99
C PHE A 183 -10.30 -3.91 -18.78
N GLU A 184 -9.31 -4.65 -18.29
CA GLU A 184 -8.85 -5.89 -18.93
C GLU A 184 -9.97 -6.91 -19.12
N TYR A 185 -10.90 -7.00 -18.15
CA TYR A 185 -12.01 -7.95 -18.18
C TYR A 185 -12.88 -7.76 -19.42
N PHE A 186 -13.34 -6.53 -19.66
CA PHE A 186 -14.19 -6.20 -20.80
C PHE A 186 -13.40 -6.22 -22.11
N TYR A 187 -12.14 -5.78 -22.09
CA TYR A 187 -11.29 -5.77 -23.29
C TYR A 187 -11.06 -7.17 -23.86
N HIS A 188 -10.60 -8.11 -23.03
CA HIS A 188 -10.29 -9.47 -23.46
C HIS A 188 -11.54 -10.30 -23.79
N ARG A 189 -12.70 -9.95 -23.25
CA ARG A 189 -14.00 -10.53 -23.61
C ARG A 189 -14.64 -9.91 -24.85
N ARG A 190 -13.97 -8.94 -25.50
CA ARG A 190 -14.50 -8.17 -26.65
C ARG A 190 -15.81 -7.45 -26.33
N GLN A 191 -16.02 -7.09 -25.06
CA GLN A 191 -17.17 -6.32 -24.60
C GLN A 191 -16.81 -4.83 -24.55
N HIS A 192 -16.27 -4.32 -25.66
CA HIS A 192 -15.67 -2.97 -25.74
C HIS A 192 -16.65 -1.84 -25.46
N GLN A 193 -17.95 -2.10 -25.62
CA GLN A 193 -19.01 -1.14 -25.28
C GLN A 193 -19.01 -0.70 -23.80
N HIS A 194 -18.37 -1.47 -22.90
CA HIS A 194 -18.30 -1.14 -21.47
C HIS A 194 -17.05 -0.32 -21.09
N LEU A 195 -16.06 -0.20 -21.98
CA LEU A 195 -14.79 0.49 -21.67
C LEU A 195 -14.98 2.00 -21.54
N ALA A 196 -15.67 2.64 -22.48
CA ALA A 196 -15.94 4.08 -22.41
C ALA A 196 -16.81 4.45 -21.19
N PRO A 197 -17.93 3.76 -20.89
CA PRO A 197 -18.69 4.02 -19.65
C PRO A 197 -17.88 3.89 -18.36
N LEU A 198 -16.96 2.92 -18.28
CA LEU A 198 -16.08 2.77 -17.12
C LEU A 198 -15.06 3.92 -17.02
N ALA A 199 -14.47 4.34 -18.15
CA ALA A 199 -13.57 5.49 -18.20
C ALA A 199 -14.31 6.79 -17.84
N ASP A 200 -15.52 7.00 -18.38
CA ASP A 200 -16.37 8.15 -18.11
C ASP A 200 -16.76 8.23 -16.63
N TYR A 201 -17.03 7.09 -15.99
CA TYR A 201 -17.27 7.03 -14.54
C TYR A 201 -16.04 7.49 -13.75
N LEU A 202 -14.84 7.00 -14.07
CA LEU A 202 -13.61 7.42 -13.39
C LEU A 202 -13.33 8.91 -13.58
N ILE A 203 -13.48 9.41 -14.81
CA ILE A 203 -13.34 10.84 -15.11
C ILE A 203 -14.40 11.64 -14.35
N ALA A 204 -15.63 11.12 -14.25
CA ALA A 204 -16.70 11.84 -13.62
C ALA A 204 -16.49 12.00 -12.11
N GLU A 205 -16.05 10.93 -11.46
CA GLU A 205 -16.02 10.78 -10.01
C GLU A 205 -14.65 11.06 -9.38
N HIS A 206 -13.55 10.90 -10.13
CA HIS A 206 -12.18 10.95 -9.59
C HIS A 206 -11.20 11.82 -10.38
N TYR A 207 -11.46 12.06 -11.68
CA TYR A 207 -10.57 12.85 -12.56
C TYR A 207 -11.33 13.88 -13.40
N PRO A 208 -12.12 14.78 -12.78
CA PRO A 208 -12.93 15.75 -13.51
C PRO A 208 -12.09 16.68 -14.40
N GLU A 209 -10.81 16.87 -14.08
CA GLU A 209 -9.86 17.65 -14.88
C GLU A 209 -9.67 17.09 -16.31
N CYS A 210 -9.76 15.77 -16.49
CA CYS A 210 -9.57 15.11 -17.78
C CYS A 210 -10.67 15.45 -18.79
N ARG A 211 -11.86 15.90 -18.34
CA ARG A 211 -13.01 16.21 -19.22
C ARG A 211 -12.72 17.33 -20.23
N THR A 212 -11.77 18.19 -19.91
CA THR A 212 -11.44 19.38 -20.72
C THR A 212 -10.38 19.11 -21.78
N ALA A 213 -9.76 17.92 -21.78
CA ALA A 213 -8.78 17.52 -22.77
C ALA A 213 -9.43 17.20 -24.12
N GLU A 214 -8.64 17.26 -25.19
CA GLU A 214 -9.10 16.90 -26.55
C GLU A 214 -9.56 15.43 -26.61
N ASN A 215 -8.81 14.53 -25.97
CA ASN A 215 -9.22 13.16 -25.72
C ASN A 215 -9.25 12.90 -24.19
N PRO A 216 -10.44 12.95 -23.54
CA PRO A 216 -10.57 12.71 -22.11
C PRO A 216 -10.11 11.32 -21.64
N HIS A 217 -10.26 10.28 -22.46
CA HIS A 217 -9.84 8.91 -22.12
C HIS A 217 -8.32 8.75 -22.16
N LEU A 218 -7.66 9.42 -23.11
CA LEU A 218 -6.19 9.49 -23.13
C LEU A 218 -5.67 10.28 -21.92
N ALA A 219 -6.26 11.42 -21.59
CA ALA A 219 -5.88 12.21 -20.42
C ALA A 219 -6.08 11.45 -19.09
N LEU A 220 -7.12 10.60 -19.00
CA LEU A 220 -7.29 9.65 -17.90
C LEU A 220 -6.09 8.68 -17.83
N PHE A 221 -5.73 8.05 -18.95
CA PHE A 221 -4.61 7.10 -19.00
C PHE A 221 -3.26 7.73 -18.64
N GLU A 222 -3.00 8.96 -19.10
CA GLU A 222 -1.85 9.78 -18.70
C GLU A 222 -1.82 10.03 -17.19
N THR A 223 -2.96 10.41 -16.62
CA THR A 223 -3.08 10.68 -15.19
C THR A 223 -2.84 9.43 -14.34
N VAL A 224 -3.41 8.29 -14.75
CA VAL A 224 -3.17 6.99 -14.11
C VAL A 224 -1.69 6.61 -14.19
N THR A 225 -1.07 6.75 -15.36
CA THR A 225 0.36 6.49 -15.58
C THR A 225 1.25 7.31 -14.64
N ARG A 226 1.02 8.62 -14.56
CA ARG A 226 1.76 9.52 -13.66
C ARG A 226 1.57 9.16 -12.19
N ARG A 227 0.35 8.83 -11.77
CA ARG A 227 0.05 8.42 -10.38
C ARG A 227 0.72 7.10 -10.03
N THR A 228 0.69 6.11 -10.92
CA THR A 228 1.42 4.86 -10.74
C THR A 228 2.93 5.11 -10.65
N ALA A 229 3.51 5.94 -11.51
CA ALA A 229 4.93 6.29 -11.43
C ALA A 229 5.32 6.93 -10.10
N ALA A 230 4.49 7.87 -9.60
CA ALA A 230 4.70 8.51 -8.30
C ALA A 230 4.58 7.52 -7.13
N LEU A 231 3.59 6.64 -7.15
CA LEU A 231 3.40 5.59 -6.14
C LEU A 231 4.63 4.67 -6.06
N ILE A 232 5.10 4.18 -7.22
CA ILE A 232 6.26 3.28 -7.26
C ILE A 232 7.53 4.01 -6.82
N ALA A 233 7.72 5.27 -7.20
CA ALA A 233 8.83 6.08 -6.70
C ALA A 233 8.85 6.16 -5.17
N GLN A 234 7.69 6.35 -4.53
CA GLN A 234 7.57 6.36 -3.08
C GLN A 234 7.86 4.98 -2.46
N TRP A 235 7.30 3.90 -3.02
CA TRP A 235 7.59 2.53 -2.55
C TRP A 235 9.09 2.24 -2.56
N GLN A 236 9.77 2.57 -3.66
CA GLN A 236 11.22 2.40 -3.76
C GLN A 236 11.93 3.25 -2.71
N ALA A 237 11.56 4.52 -2.54
CA ALA A 237 12.22 5.42 -1.59
C ALA A 237 12.05 5.03 -0.10
N VAL A 238 10.96 4.36 0.27
CA VAL A 238 10.76 3.87 1.66
C VAL A 238 11.16 2.41 1.87
N GLY A 239 11.61 1.71 0.82
CA GLY A 239 11.98 0.30 0.92
C GLY A 239 10.76 -0.62 1.04
N PHE A 240 9.61 -0.27 0.49
CA PHE A 240 8.42 -1.12 0.49
C PHE A 240 8.44 -2.09 -0.70
N CYS A 241 8.19 -3.37 -0.43
CA CYS A 241 8.05 -4.43 -1.42
C CYS A 241 6.62 -5.03 -1.32
N HIS A 242 5.83 -4.91 -2.39
CA HIS A 242 4.42 -5.30 -2.38
C HIS A 242 4.22 -6.84 -2.47
N GLY A 243 5.08 -7.52 -3.24
CA GLY A 243 5.09 -8.97 -3.39
C GLY A 243 4.03 -9.58 -4.32
N VAL A 244 3.00 -8.83 -4.76
CA VAL A 244 1.93 -9.32 -5.65
C VAL A 244 1.40 -8.21 -6.56
N MET A 245 2.25 -7.69 -7.45
CA MET A 245 1.88 -6.62 -8.38
C MET A 245 1.19 -7.17 -9.64
N ASN A 246 0.19 -8.04 -9.46
CA ASN A 246 -0.69 -8.44 -10.55
C ASN A 246 -1.53 -7.24 -11.01
N THR A 247 -2.03 -7.23 -12.25
CA THR A 247 -2.82 -6.08 -12.75
C THR A 247 -4.16 -5.92 -12.01
N ASP A 248 -4.71 -6.98 -11.42
CA ASP A 248 -5.86 -6.89 -10.51
C ASP A 248 -5.51 -6.20 -9.19
N ASN A 249 -4.24 -6.10 -8.79
CA ASN A 249 -3.78 -5.35 -7.61
C ASN A 249 -3.22 -3.96 -7.95
N MET A 250 -3.46 -3.46 -9.16
CA MET A 250 -3.09 -2.10 -9.55
C MET A 250 -4.32 -1.19 -9.49
N SER A 251 -4.33 -0.26 -8.54
CA SER A 251 -5.41 0.73 -8.40
C SER A 251 -5.39 1.74 -9.56
N LEU A 252 -6.57 2.02 -10.11
CA LEU A 252 -6.77 3.12 -11.08
C LEU A 252 -6.60 4.51 -10.45
N LEU A 253 -6.50 4.60 -9.12
CA LEU A 253 -6.27 5.84 -8.39
C LEU A 253 -4.79 6.04 -7.99
N GLY A 254 -3.93 5.06 -8.30
CA GLY A 254 -2.55 5.04 -7.83
C GLY A 254 -2.46 4.86 -6.32
N LEU A 255 -3.34 4.04 -5.74
CA LEU A 255 -3.30 3.63 -4.33
C LEU A 255 -2.58 2.30 -4.18
N THR A 256 -1.82 2.15 -3.08
CA THR A 256 -1.43 0.83 -2.56
C THR A 256 -2.69 0.06 -2.17
N ILE A 257 -2.84 -1.17 -2.64
CA ILE A 257 -4.08 -1.95 -2.47
C ILE A 257 -3.76 -3.44 -2.33
N ASP A 258 -4.54 -4.15 -1.51
CA ASP A 258 -4.43 -5.61 -1.30
C ASP A 258 -3.08 -6.07 -0.75
N TYR A 259 -2.85 -5.65 0.49
CA TYR A 259 -1.73 -6.09 1.32
C TYR A 259 -1.83 -7.59 1.62
N GLY A 260 -1.01 -8.38 0.94
CA GLY A 260 -0.80 -9.80 1.23
C GLY A 260 0.61 -10.03 1.78
N PRO A 261 1.51 -10.67 1.02
CA PRO A 261 2.89 -10.89 1.40
C PRO A 261 3.78 -9.69 1.10
N TYR A 262 3.44 -8.52 1.66
CA TYR A 262 4.31 -7.34 1.57
C TYR A 262 5.44 -7.42 2.61
N GLY A 263 6.50 -6.62 2.39
CA GLY A 263 7.55 -6.39 3.38
C GLY A 263 8.18 -5.01 3.22
N PHE A 264 8.55 -4.40 4.34
CA PHE A 264 9.52 -3.30 4.34
C PHE A 264 10.93 -3.88 4.45
N LEU A 265 11.89 -3.31 3.74
CA LEU A 265 13.29 -3.71 3.84
C LEU A 265 13.79 -3.41 5.26
N ASP A 266 14.27 -4.46 5.94
CA ASP A 266 15.17 -4.31 7.08
C ASP A 266 16.57 -3.99 6.53
N GLY A 267 17.45 -5.00 6.42
CA GLY A 267 18.69 -4.88 5.67
C GLY A 267 18.45 -4.61 4.19
N PHE A 268 19.16 -3.65 3.60
CA PHE A 268 18.96 -3.32 2.19
C PHE A 268 19.43 -4.47 1.29
N ASN A 269 18.47 -5.05 0.57
CA ASN A 269 18.73 -6.03 -0.47
C ASN A 269 17.85 -5.73 -1.69
N ARG A 270 18.46 -5.28 -2.79
CA ARG A 270 17.75 -4.94 -4.02
C ARG A 270 17.05 -6.15 -4.66
N HIS A 271 17.51 -7.35 -4.36
CA HIS A 271 16.96 -8.62 -4.84
C HIS A 271 15.92 -9.21 -3.87
N HIS A 272 15.54 -8.50 -2.80
CA HIS A 272 14.59 -9.00 -1.81
C HIS A 272 13.24 -9.37 -2.45
N VAL A 273 12.80 -10.60 -2.17
CA VAL A 273 11.49 -11.14 -2.54
C VAL A 273 10.71 -11.39 -1.25
N CYS A 274 9.66 -10.60 -1.00
CA CYS A 274 8.85 -10.73 0.22
C CYS A 274 7.78 -11.83 0.13
N ASN A 275 7.43 -12.27 -1.09
CA ASN A 275 6.44 -13.31 -1.32
C ASN A 275 7.13 -14.65 -1.59
N HIS A 276 7.00 -15.62 -0.69
CA HIS A 276 7.64 -16.92 -0.88
C HIS A 276 7.08 -17.72 -2.07
N SER A 277 5.88 -17.39 -2.57
CA SER A 277 5.33 -18.01 -3.78
C SER A 277 5.96 -17.46 -5.06
N ASP A 278 6.72 -16.36 -4.99
CA ASP A 278 7.41 -15.75 -6.11
C ASP A 278 8.84 -16.30 -6.27
N ALA A 279 8.96 -17.60 -6.54
CA ALA A 279 10.26 -18.25 -6.71
C ALA A 279 11.11 -17.65 -7.85
N GLY A 280 10.48 -17.00 -8.83
CA GLY A 280 11.15 -16.33 -9.95
C GLY A 280 11.58 -14.89 -9.64
N GLY A 281 11.21 -14.34 -8.48
CA GLY A 281 11.51 -12.96 -8.10
C GLY A 281 10.90 -11.93 -9.03
N ARG A 282 9.74 -12.22 -9.64
CA ARG A 282 9.03 -11.30 -10.56
C ARG A 282 8.70 -9.98 -9.86
N TYR A 283 8.33 -10.04 -8.59
CA TYR A 283 7.93 -8.91 -7.77
C TYR A 283 9.00 -8.54 -6.72
N ALA A 284 10.27 -8.90 -6.96
CA ALA A 284 11.37 -8.44 -6.14
C ALA A 284 11.43 -6.91 -6.06
N TYR A 285 12.02 -6.35 -5.00
CA TYR A 285 12.06 -4.91 -4.75
C TYR A 285 12.58 -4.10 -5.97
N LYS A 286 13.70 -4.51 -6.59
CA LYS A 286 14.22 -3.82 -7.79
C LYS A 286 13.33 -3.95 -9.05
N GLU A 287 12.45 -4.95 -9.10
CA GLU A 287 11.63 -5.27 -10.27
C GLU A 287 10.33 -4.45 -10.31
N GLN A 288 9.90 -3.89 -9.16
CA GLN A 288 8.63 -3.16 -9.04
C GLN A 288 8.45 -2.04 -10.10
N PRO A 289 9.46 -1.21 -10.46
CA PRO A 289 9.32 -0.22 -11.52
C PRO A 289 9.06 -0.84 -12.90
N TYR A 290 9.77 -1.91 -13.25
CA TYR A 290 9.61 -2.60 -14.53
C TYR A 290 8.24 -3.30 -14.61
N VAL A 291 7.82 -3.93 -13.52
CA VAL A 291 6.50 -4.57 -13.44
C VAL A 291 5.37 -3.54 -13.55
N ALA A 292 5.51 -2.37 -12.91
CA ALA A 292 4.51 -1.31 -13.01
C ALA A 292 4.37 -0.78 -14.45
N GLN A 293 5.49 -0.60 -15.18
CA GLN A 293 5.44 -0.25 -16.60
C GLN A 293 4.78 -1.36 -17.42
N TRP A 294 5.08 -2.62 -17.15
CA TRP A 294 4.44 -3.76 -17.81
C TRP A 294 2.94 -3.82 -17.53
N ASN A 295 2.50 -3.52 -16.29
CA ASN A 295 1.09 -3.43 -15.94
C ASN A 295 0.39 -2.28 -16.66
N LEU A 296 1.05 -1.13 -16.83
CA LEU A 296 0.54 -0.02 -17.65
C LEU A 296 0.43 -0.39 -19.13
N LEU A 297 1.34 -1.22 -19.66
CA LEU A 297 1.21 -1.78 -21.00
C LEU A 297 -0.04 -2.67 -21.15
N LYS A 298 -0.35 -3.49 -20.13
CA LYS A 298 -1.60 -4.28 -20.11
C LYS A 298 -2.84 -3.39 -20.05
N LEU A 299 -2.83 -2.36 -19.21
CA LEU A 299 -3.92 -1.37 -19.15
C LEU A 299 -4.06 -0.62 -20.48
N GLY A 300 -2.96 -0.17 -21.08
CA GLY A 300 -2.94 0.52 -22.37
C GLY A 300 -3.53 -0.33 -23.49
N SER A 301 -3.31 -1.65 -23.47
CA SER A 301 -3.97 -2.57 -24.41
C SER A 301 -5.51 -2.50 -24.28
N ALA A 302 -6.03 -2.39 -23.05
CA ALA A 302 -7.46 -2.23 -22.81
C ALA A 302 -8.03 -0.85 -23.19
N PHE A 303 -7.16 0.14 -23.43
CA PHE A 303 -7.51 1.48 -23.89
C PHE A 303 -7.45 1.66 -25.41
N LEU A 304 -7.01 0.64 -26.18
CA LEU A 304 -6.98 0.71 -27.65
C LEU A 304 -8.33 1.08 -28.30
N PRO A 305 -9.50 0.66 -27.77
CA PRO A 305 -10.79 1.14 -28.29
C PRO A 305 -11.12 2.61 -27.98
N LEU A 306 -10.33 3.29 -27.13
CA LEU A 306 -10.60 4.63 -26.59
C LEU A 306 -9.58 5.70 -27.05
N ALA A 307 -8.40 5.30 -27.50
CA ALA A 307 -7.33 6.22 -27.94
C ALA A 307 -6.43 5.56 -29.00
N ALA A 308 -5.66 6.38 -29.73
CA ALA A 308 -4.77 5.84 -30.76
C ALA A 308 -3.58 5.09 -30.13
N GLU A 309 -3.18 3.99 -30.77
CA GLU A 309 -2.08 3.15 -30.29
C GLU A 309 -0.76 3.93 -30.10
N ALA A 310 -0.42 4.81 -31.03
CA ALA A 310 0.80 5.62 -30.95
C ALA A 310 0.81 6.56 -29.72
N GLU A 311 -0.35 7.12 -29.36
CA GLU A 311 -0.48 7.98 -28.18
C GLU A 311 -0.35 7.15 -26.90
N LEU A 312 -1.00 5.99 -26.84
CA LEU A 312 -0.90 5.07 -25.70
C LEU A 312 0.54 4.60 -25.46
N ILE A 313 1.27 4.27 -26.53
CA ILE A 313 2.69 3.90 -26.44
C ILE A 313 3.52 5.06 -25.88
N ALA A 314 3.34 6.28 -26.40
CA ALA A 314 4.06 7.46 -25.93
C ALA A 314 3.81 7.72 -24.43
N VAL A 315 2.58 7.54 -23.95
CA VAL A 315 2.24 7.65 -22.53
C VAL A 315 2.93 6.56 -21.70
N ILE A 316 2.95 5.30 -22.14
CA ILE A 316 3.65 4.21 -21.44
C ILE A 316 5.16 4.45 -21.38
N GLU A 317 5.76 5.00 -22.43
CA GLU A 317 7.19 5.34 -22.47
C GLU A 317 7.52 6.49 -21.49
N SER A 318 6.60 7.45 -21.31
CA SER A 318 6.78 8.56 -20.36
C SER A 318 6.89 8.12 -18.89
N PHE A 319 6.40 6.92 -18.55
CA PHE A 319 6.47 6.35 -17.20
C PHE A 319 7.89 6.41 -16.62
N VAL A 320 8.90 6.05 -17.41
CA VAL A 320 10.30 5.97 -16.95
C VAL A 320 10.78 7.33 -16.46
N GLY A 321 10.51 8.39 -17.23
CA GLY A 321 10.88 9.75 -16.87
C GLY A 321 10.15 10.23 -15.61
N HIS A 322 8.85 9.96 -15.50
CA HIS A 322 8.06 10.29 -14.31
C HIS A 322 8.56 9.56 -13.06
N TYR A 323 8.82 8.26 -13.15
CA TYR A 323 9.32 7.43 -12.06
C TYR A 323 10.71 7.90 -11.61
N GLN A 324 11.66 8.05 -12.55
CA GLN A 324 13.03 8.47 -12.22
C GLN A 324 13.06 9.85 -11.56
N THR A 325 12.26 10.79 -12.06
CA THR A 325 12.14 12.13 -11.48
C THR A 325 11.56 12.06 -10.05
N GLY A 326 10.46 11.34 -9.87
CA GLY A 326 9.82 11.17 -8.56
C GLY A 326 10.74 10.50 -7.54
N TYR A 327 11.43 9.43 -7.97
CA TYR A 327 12.34 8.67 -7.13
C TYR A 327 13.56 9.50 -6.72
N LEU A 328 14.22 10.17 -7.67
CA LEU A 328 15.39 10.99 -7.37
C LEU A 328 15.02 12.19 -6.47
N ASN A 329 13.83 12.78 -6.66
CA ASN A 329 13.31 13.81 -5.75
C ASN A 329 13.16 13.28 -4.32
N ALA A 330 12.54 12.11 -4.14
CA ALA A 330 12.39 11.49 -2.82
C ALA A 330 13.76 11.18 -2.20
N MET A 331 14.69 10.59 -2.95
CA MET A 331 16.02 10.27 -2.46
C MET A 331 16.83 11.52 -2.07
N ARG A 332 16.72 12.61 -2.82
CA ARG A 332 17.32 13.90 -2.44
C ARG A 332 16.82 14.40 -1.10
N GLN A 333 15.51 14.37 -0.86
CA GLN A 333 14.93 14.77 0.42
C GLN A 333 15.45 13.89 1.56
N LYS A 334 15.51 12.57 1.35
CA LYS A 334 16.08 11.62 2.32
C LYS A 334 17.56 11.87 2.61
N LEU A 335 18.30 12.43 1.65
CA LEU A 335 19.71 12.83 1.76
C LEU A 335 19.90 14.27 2.29
N GLY A 336 18.83 15.03 2.53
CA GLY A 336 18.92 16.44 2.95
C GLY A 336 19.45 17.37 1.85
N LEU A 337 19.15 17.05 0.58
CA LEU A 337 19.51 17.86 -0.59
C LEU A 337 18.26 18.61 -1.08
N SER A 338 18.27 19.95 -1.03
CA SER A 338 17.16 20.80 -1.46
C SER A 338 17.24 21.15 -2.95
N HIS A 339 18.44 21.21 -3.51
CA HIS A 339 18.65 21.54 -4.91
C HIS A 339 19.00 20.31 -5.76
N SER A 340 18.55 20.30 -7.01
CA SER A 340 18.90 19.25 -7.97
C SER A 340 20.28 19.54 -8.58
N GLN A 341 21.15 18.53 -8.62
CA GLN A 341 22.39 18.55 -9.39
C GLN A 341 22.51 17.31 -10.29
N PRO A 342 23.24 17.39 -11.42
CA PRO A 342 23.41 16.27 -12.35
C PRO A 342 23.98 15.00 -11.70
N ASP A 343 24.92 15.16 -10.77
CA ASP A 343 25.64 14.03 -10.15
C ASP A 343 24.85 13.36 -9.00
N ASP A 344 23.66 13.87 -8.64
CA ASP A 344 22.85 13.33 -7.54
C ASP A 344 22.41 11.89 -7.81
N ALA A 345 22.13 11.55 -9.08
CA ALA A 345 21.73 10.19 -9.45
C ALA A 345 22.84 9.17 -9.20
N GLU A 346 24.08 9.52 -9.55
CA GLU A 346 25.26 8.69 -9.30
C GLU A 346 25.53 8.57 -7.79
N LEU A 347 25.38 9.67 -7.04
CA LEU A 347 25.52 9.66 -5.58
C LEU A 347 24.52 8.70 -4.90
N VAL A 348 23.27 8.67 -5.37
CA VAL A 348 22.24 7.74 -4.89
C VAL A 348 22.57 6.31 -5.31
N HIS A 349 23.00 6.08 -6.55
CA HIS A 349 23.38 4.76 -7.02
C HIS A 349 24.52 4.14 -6.18
N ASP A 350 25.60 4.90 -5.99
CA ASP A 350 26.74 4.48 -5.17
C ASP A 350 26.34 4.21 -3.72
N LEU A 351 25.41 5.00 -3.17
CA LEU A 351 24.87 4.78 -1.83
C LEU A 351 24.21 3.40 -1.74
N LEU A 352 23.32 3.06 -2.68
CA LEU A 352 22.60 1.80 -2.63
C LEU A 352 23.56 0.61 -2.75
N ASP A 353 24.65 0.73 -3.52
CA ASP A 353 25.70 -0.29 -3.57
C ASP A 353 26.44 -0.44 -2.23
N VAL A 354 26.69 0.67 -1.53
CA VAL A 354 27.25 0.64 -0.16
C VAL A 354 26.31 -0.07 0.81
N LEU A 355 25.02 0.24 0.77
CA LEU A 355 24.02 -0.42 1.63
C LEU A 355 23.89 -1.91 1.32
N GLN A 356 23.89 -2.27 0.03
CA GLN A 356 23.71 -3.65 -0.44
C GLN A 356 24.78 -4.60 0.08
N GLN A 357 26.02 -4.13 0.20
CA GLN A 357 27.16 -4.96 0.57
C GLN A 357 27.31 -5.14 2.08
N ALA A 358 26.84 -4.16 2.84
CA ALA A 358 26.78 -4.26 4.29
C ALA A 358 25.47 -4.88 4.78
N GLU A 359 24.50 -5.09 3.87
CA GLU A 359 23.09 -5.39 4.21
C GLU A 359 22.57 -4.45 5.30
N ALA A 360 23.00 -3.17 5.24
CA ALA A 360 22.74 -2.19 6.28
C ALA A 360 21.23 -1.89 6.37
N ASP A 361 20.74 -1.67 7.59
CA ASP A 361 19.32 -1.37 7.83
C ASP A 361 18.91 -0.10 7.05
N TYR A 362 17.97 -0.26 6.12
CA TYR A 362 17.61 0.78 5.16
C TYR A 362 16.99 2.00 5.86
N THR A 363 16.05 1.76 6.77
CA THR A 363 15.33 2.82 7.49
C THR A 363 16.26 3.59 8.42
N LEU A 364 16.99 2.86 9.27
CA LEU A 364 17.89 3.45 10.26
C LEU A 364 19.10 4.12 9.62
N PHE A 365 19.57 3.66 8.46
CA PHE A 365 20.61 4.36 7.71
C PHE A 365 20.19 5.80 7.42
N PHE A 366 19.04 6.00 6.76
CA PHE A 366 18.57 7.34 6.41
C PHE A 366 18.23 8.19 7.63
N ARG A 367 17.67 7.57 8.67
CA ARG A 367 17.38 8.28 9.92
C ARG A 367 18.65 8.80 10.60
N ARG A 368 19.68 7.95 10.72
CA ARG A 368 20.97 8.31 11.35
C ARG A 368 21.84 9.20 10.46
N LEU A 369 21.66 9.17 9.14
CA LEU A 369 22.34 10.05 8.20
C LEU A 369 22.06 11.54 8.46
N ALA A 370 20.93 11.86 9.09
CA ALA A 370 20.58 13.23 9.46
C ALA A 370 21.63 13.88 10.39
N GLU A 371 22.35 13.08 11.18
CA GLU A 371 23.44 13.51 12.08
C GLU A 371 24.77 13.75 11.36
N MET A 372 24.88 13.43 10.06
CA MET A 372 26.13 13.53 9.31
C MET A 372 26.68 14.98 9.28
N PRO A 373 27.91 15.23 9.76
CA PRO A 373 28.52 16.56 9.66
C PRO A 373 28.85 16.91 8.19
N ALA A 374 28.75 18.19 7.83
CA ALA A 374 29.12 18.65 6.48
C ALA A 374 30.63 18.88 6.34
N GLU A 375 31.36 19.03 7.45
CA GLU A 375 32.80 19.27 7.48
C GLU A 375 33.57 18.05 6.97
N HIS A 376 34.57 18.30 6.12
CA HIS A 376 35.31 17.22 5.45
C HIS A 376 36.04 16.28 6.43
N GLN A 377 36.65 16.85 7.46
CA GLN A 377 37.47 16.11 8.44
C GLN A 377 36.68 15.61 9.66
N ALA A 378 35.40 15.98 9.80
CA ALA A 378 34.61 15.51 10.92
C ALA A 378 34.40 13.99 10.84
N PRO A 379 34.46 13.25 11.96
CA PRO A 379 34.22 11.81 11.96
C PRO A 379 32.79 11.47 11.51
N LEU A 380 32.57 10.21 11.14
CA LEU A 380 31.22 9.70 10.91
C LEU A 380 30.52 9.47 12.25
N PRO A 381 29.20 9.67 12.36
CA PRO A 381 28.47 9.37 13.60
C PRO A 381 28.59 7.89 13.99
N ASP A 382 28.85 7.60 15.27
CA ASP A 382 28.94 6.24 15.80
C ASP A 382 27.63 5.45 15.64
N SER A 383 26.50 6.17 15.65
CA SER A 383 25.17 5.61 15.36
C SER A 383 25.12 5.02 13.95
N LEU A 384 25.71 5.70 12.96
CA LEU A 384 25.77 5.25 11.57
C LEU A 384 26.77 4.10 11.39
N LEU A 385 27.97 4.23 11.97
CA LEU A 385 29.02 3.19 11.87
C LEU A 385 28.55 1.83 12.40
N ARG A 386 27.69 1.81 13.43
CA ARG A 386 27.10 0.58 13.99
C ARG A 386 26.23 -0.22 13.01
N LEU A 387 25.79 0.39 11.90
CA LEU A 387 25.05 -0.32 10.85
C LEU A 387 25.95 -1.04 9.85
N PHE A 388 27.28 -0.89 9.95
CA PHE A 388 28.23 -1.40 8.99
C PHE A 388 29.27 -2.28 9.69
N PRO A 389 29.29 -3.60 9.43
CA PRO A 389 30.38 -4.47 9.88
C PRO A 389 31.74 -4.02 9.34
N HIS A 390 31.78 -3.51 8.10
CA HIS A 390 32.95 -2.93 7.45
C HIS A 390 32.60 -1.58 6.82
N ALA A 391 33.25 -0.50 7.26
CA ALA A 391 32.87 0.87 6.92
C ALA A 391 33.70 1.51 5.79
N GLU A 392 34.65 0.82 5.14
CA GLU A 392 35.57 1.48 4.18
C GLU A 392 34.82 2.15 3.03
N ARG A 393 33.82 1.46 2.49
CA ARG A 393 33.01 1.97 1.36
C ARG A 393 32.08 3.09 1.79
N LEU A 394 31.52 3.02 3.01
CA LEU A 394 30.77 4.12 3.61
C LEU A 394 31.67 5.36 3.75
N ILE A 395 32.90 5.19 4.25
CA ILE A 395 33.86 6.29 4.41
C ILE A 395 34.15 6.93 3.04
N HIS A 396 34.40 6.13 2.00
CA HIS A 396 34.62 6.65 0.66
C HIS A 396 33.41 7.44 0.13
N TRP A 397 32.21 6.86 0.20
CA TRP A 397 30.98 7.52 -0.23
C TRP A 397 30.70 8.81 0.57
N SER A 398 30.94 8.78 1.89
CA SER A 398 30.71 9.93 2.77
C SER A 398 31.52 11.16 2.36
N GLY A 399 32.73 10.98 1.80
CA GLY A 399 33.53 12.08 1.28
C GLY A 399 32.85 12.82 0.14
N ARG A 400 32.24 12.08 -0.80
CA ARG A 400 31.42 12.63 -1.90
C ARG A 400 30.17 13.30 -1.36
N TYR A 401 29.45 12.64 -0.46
CA TYR A 401 28.23 13.15 0.13
C TYR A 401 28.45 14.45 0.91
N LYS A 402 29.48 14.52 1.76
CA LYS A 402 29.85 15.74 2.51
C LYS A 402 30.21 16.91 1.58
N ARG A 403 30.90 16.63 0.47
CA ARG A 403 31.19 17.65 -0.56
C ARG A 403 29.90 18.17 -1.18
N ARG A 404 28.96 17.29 -1.48
CA ARG A 404 27.64 17.66 -2.01
C ARG A 404 26.81 18.45 -1.00
N LEU A 405 26.82 18.07 0.29
CA LEU A 405 26.13 18.78 1.36
C LEU A 405 26.60 20.22 1.54
N ARG A 406 27.92 20.48 1.43
CA ARG A 406 28.46 21.84 1.57
C ARG A 406 27.93 22.81 0.51
N GLN A 407 27.43 22.32 -0.62
CA GLN A 407 26.86 23.15 -1.68
C GLN A 407 25.42 23.56 -1.39
N GLU A 408 24.72 22.90 -0.46
CA GLU A 408 23.36 23.28 -0.04
C GLU A 408 23.36 24.54 0.83
N ASN A 409 24.50 24.87 1.48
CA ASN A 409 24.61 25.97 2.45
C ASN A 409 23.52 25.96 3.55
N LEU A 410 23.04 24.76 3.91
CA LEU A 410 22.04 24.57 4.95
C LEU A 410 22.68 24.36 6.33
N PRO A 411 22.20 25.04 7.38
CA PRO A 411 22.62 24.76 8.75
C PRO A 411 22.36 23.30 9.14
N PRO A 412 23.26 22.62 9.88
CA PRO A 412 23.08 21.21 10.25
C PRO A 412 21.77 20.89 10.97
N ALA A 413 21.32 21.76 11.89
CA ALA A 413 20.06 21.57 12.62
C ALA A 413 18.83 21.69 11.70
N GLU A 414 18.87 22.60 10.73
CA GLU A 414 17.83 22.76 9.72
C GLU A 414 17.74 21.53 8.83
N ARG A 415 18.88 21.07 8.31
CA ARG A 415 18.97 19.86 7.49
C ARG A 415 18.47 18.63 8.25
N LYS A 416 18.88 18.46 9.51
CA LYS A 416 18.41 17.36 10.35
C LYS A 416 16.89 17.36 10.49
N ARG A 417 16.28 18.52 10.77
CA ARG A 417 14.82 18.64 10.87
C ARG A 417 14.12 18.26 9.56
N GLN A 418 14.64 18.71 8.42
CA GLN A 418 14.09 18.36 7.10
C GLN A 418 14.20 16.86 6.80
N MET A 419 15.36 16.26 7.11
CA MET A 419 15.59 14.83 6.93
C MET A 419 14.72 14.00 7.88
N ASP A 420 14.61 14.36 9.15
CA ASP A 420 13.80 13.65 10.14
C ASP A 420 12.30 13.67 9.78
N ALA A 421 11.83 14.70 9.07
CA ALA A 421 10.45 14.81 8.61
C ALA A 421 10.10 13.89 7.42
N VAL A 422 11.10 13.31 6.73
CA VAL A 422 10.90 12.43 5.57
C VAL A 422 11.54 11.05 5.73
N ASN A 423 12.47 10.90 6.69
CA ASN A 423 13.10 9.64 7.05
C ASN A 423 12.44 9.09 8.31
N PRO A 424 11.55 8.08 8.17
CA PRO A 424 10.87 7.51 9.31
C PRO A 424 11.87 6.86 10.26
N LEU A 425 11.56 6.90 11.54
CA LEU A 425 12.21 6.09 12.57
C LEU A 425 11.53 4.73 12.70
N TYR A 426 10.21 4.67 12.51
CA TYR A 426 9.40 3.47 12.65
C TYR A 426 8.81 3.04 11.32
N VAL A 427 8.93 1.75 10.98
CA VAL A 427 8.29 1.14 9.80
C VAL A 427 7.63 -0.20 10.18
N PRO A 428 6.66 -0.70 9.39
CA PRO A 428 6.02 -2.00 9.60
C PRO A 428 6.93 -3.21 9.38
N ARG A 429 7.92 -3.40 10.27
CA ARG A 429 8.85 -4.53 10.24
C ARG A 429 8.08 -5.84 10.47
N ASN A 430 8.47 -6.88 9.75
CA ASN A 430 7.75 -8.16 9.77
C ASN A 430 7.73 -8.82 11.16
N TYR A 431 8.81 -8.73 11.93
CA TYR A 431 8.88 -9.32 13.26
C TYR A 431 7.93 -8.65 14.26
N LEU A 432 7.77 -7.32 14.16
CA LEU A 432 6.82 -6.56 15.01
C LEU A 432 5.38 -6.99 14.71
N LEU A 433 5.05 -7.14 13.42
CA LEU A 433 3.75 -7.64 13.00
C LEU A 433 3.51 -9.06 13.53
N GLU A 434 4.48 -9.96 13.40
CA GLU A 434 4.35 -11.35 13.86
C GLU A 434 4.14 -11.43 15.37
N GLN A 435 4.87 -10.63 16.16
CA GLN A 435 4.68 -10.55 17.61
C GLN A 435 3.26 -10.10 17.99
N ALA A 436 2.75 -9.04 17.37
CA ALA A 436 1.40 -8.56 17.63
C ALA A 436 0.31 -9.55 17.17
N ILE A 437 0.54 -10.23 16.04
CA ILE A 437 -0.36 -11.28 15.53
C ILE A 437 -0.39 -12.48 16.47
N ALA A 438 0.77 -12.93 16.95
CA ALA A 438 0.86 -14.04 17.88
C ALA A 438 0.12 -13.74 19.19
N GLN A 439 0.27 -12.54 19.75
CA GLN A 439 -0.47 -12.10 20.95
C GLN A 439 -1.99 -12.12 20.71
N ALA A 440 -2.46 -11.56 19.59
CA ALA A 440 -3.88 -11.53 19.25
C ALA A 440 -4.45 -12.94 19.00
N ARG A 441 -3.69 -13.81 18.34
CA ARG A 441 -4.10 -15.20 18.03
C ARG A 441 -4.13 -16.07 19.28
N ASP A 442 -3.06 -16.06 20.07
CA ASP A 442 -2.84 -17.05 21.14
C ASP A 442 -3.52 -16.65 22.45
N HIS A 443 -3.76 -15.36 22.65
CA HIS A 443 -4.29 -14.82 23.91
C HIS A 443 -5.55 -13.94 23.73
N GLY A 444 -5.97 -13.65 22.49
CA GLY A 444 -7.05 -12.69 22.24
C GLY A 444 -6.67 -11.26 22.61
N ASP A 445 -5.38 -10.96 22.77
CA ASP A 445 -4.87 -9.67 23.21
C ASP A 445 -4.46 -8.80 22.01
N PHE A 446 -5.14 -7.66 21.85
CA PHE A 446 -4.93 -6.71 20.76
C PHE A 446 -4.10 -5.48 21.17
N ASP A 447 -3.54 -5.44 22.37
CA ASP A 447 -2.73 -4.30 22.82
C ASP A 447 -1.48 -4.11 21.98
N GLY A 448 -0.83 -5.19 21.52
CA GLY A 448 0.27 -5.12 20.55
C GLY A 448 -0.15 -4.44 19.24
N VAL A 449 -1.33 -4.79 18.70
CA VAL A 449 -1.87 -4.17 17.47
C VAL A 449 -2.15 -2.68 17.68
N ARG A 450 -2.80 -2.31 18.80
CA ARG A 450 -3.09 -0.91 19.13
C ARG A 450 -1.81 -0.10 19.33
N ARG A 451 -0.80 -0.68 19.99
CA ARG A 451 0.50 -0.06 20.23
C ARG A 451 1.25 0.21 18.92
N LEU A 452 1.31 -0.77 18.02
CA LEU A 452 1.95 -0.60 16.71
C LEU A 452 1.24 0.46 15.87
N LYS A 453 -0.10 0.44 15.84
CA LYS A 453 -0.89 1.48 15.16
C LYS A 453 -0.56 2.87 15.70
N ALA A 454 -0.59 3.05 17.03
CA ALA A 454 -0.33 4.34 17.66
C ALA A 454 1.09 4.87 17.37
N CYS A 455 2.08 3.98 17.34
CA CYS A 455 3.45 4.32 16.94
C CYS A 455 3.52 4.76 15.46
N TRP A 456 2.93 3.97 14.56
CA TRP A 456 3.03 4.19 13.12
C TRP A 456 2.16 5.31 12.57
N GLN A 457 1.33 5.95 13.40
CA GLN A 457 0.63 7.19 13.04
C GLN A 457 1.53 8.41 12.91
N ASP A 458 2.66 8.38 13.59
CA ASP A 458 3.66 9.45 13.57
C ASP A 458 5.05 8.81 13.45
N PRO A 459 5.35 8.16 12.30
CA PRO A 459 6.52 7.30 12.16
C PRO A 459 7.84 8.10 12.16
N PHE A 460 7.77 9.44 12.12
CA PHE A 460 8.91 10.35 12.03
C PHE A 460 9.35 10.92 13.39
N THR A 461 8.44 11.00 14.35
CA THR A 461 8.70 11.61 15.65
C THR A 461 9.15 10.56 16.65
N GLU A 462 10.36 10.75 17.20
CA GLU A 462 10.89 9.86 18.23
C GLU A 462 10.11 9.97 19.53
N ARG A 463 9.72 8.83 20.09
CA ARG A 463 8.96 8.75 21.35
C ARG A 463 9.55 7.66 22.23
N THR A 464 9.79 7.99 23.50
CA THR A 464 10.50 7.11 24.44
C THR A 464 9.73 5.82 24.71
N GLU A 465 8.40 5.88 24.72
CA GLU A 465 7.51 4.72 24.91
C GLU A 465 7.53 3.72 23.73
N TYR A 466 8.13 4.08 22.60
CA TYR A 466 8.26 3.26 21.39
C TYR A 466 9.72 2.98 21.02
N ALA A 467 10.69 3.21 21.92
CA ALA A 467 12.11 3.05 21.61
C ALA A 467 12.46 1.64 21.08
N ASP A 468 11.86 0.59 21.64
CA ASP A 468 12.01 -0.82 21.21
C ASP A 468 11.46 -1.11 19.79
N LEU A 469 10.59 -0.24 19.26
CA LEU A 469 10.03 -0.37 17.91
C LEU A 469 10.95 0.23 16.85
N ALA A 470 12.01 0.93 17.25
CA ALA A 470 13.02 1.52 16.36
C ALA A 470 14.26 0.63 16.18
N ASP A 471 14.32 -0.53 16.83
CA ASP A 471 15.49 -1.41 16.76
C ASP A 471 15.56 -2.19 15.44
N THR A 472 16.76 -2.71 15.16
CA THR A 472 16.99 -3.67 14.08
C THR A 472 16.27 -4.99 14.40
N PRO A 473 15.87 -5.78 13.39
CA PRO A 473 15.25 -7.06 13.64
C PRO A 473 16.17 -8.01 14.43
N PRO A 474 15.61 -8.85 15.33
CA PRO A 474 16.36 -9.90 16.00
C PRO A 474 16.73 -11.05 15.04
N ASP A 475 17.74 -11.86 15.38
CA ASP A 475 18.27 -12.91 14.50
C ASP A 475 17.21 -13.89 13.95
N TRP A 476 16.22 -14.26 14.77
CA TRP A 476 15.15 -15.18 14.36
C TRP A 476 14.18 -14.60 13.32
N ALA A 477 14.16 -13.27 13.15
CA ALA A 477 13.26 -12.62 12.19
C ALA A 477 13.60 -12.98 10.74
N ALA A 478 14.82 -13.46 10.46
CA ALA A 478 15.24 -13.92 9.14
C ALA A 478 14.41 -15.12 8.62
N ASP A 479 13.79 -15.89 9.53
CA ASP A 479 13.01 -17.10 9.18
C ASP A 479 11.53 -16.81 8.88
N ILE A 480 11.08 -15.55 8.99
CA ILE A 480 9.67 -15.19 8.79
C ILE A 480 9.26 -15.37 7.31
N CYS A 481 8.40 -16.34 7.04
CA CYS A 481 7.86 -16.63 5.72
C CYS A 481 6.41 -16.14 5.58
N ILE A 482 6.09 -15.33 4.55
CA ILE A 482 4.74 -14.76 4.37
C ILE A 482 4.15 -15.20 3.03
N SER A 483 3.00 -15.89 3.06
CA SER A 483 2.17 -16.26 1.88
C SER A 483 1.05 -15.27 1.63
N CYS A 484 0.52 -15.32 0.41
CA CYS A 484 -0.89 -14.97 0.21
C CYS A 484 -1.77 -15.98 0.98
N SER A 485 -2.52 -15.53 1.99
CA SER A 485 -3.50 -16.35 2.73
C SER A 485 -4.79 -16.63 1.93
N SER A 486 -4.72 -16.60 0.59
CA SER A 486 -5.86 -16.77 -0.32
C SER A 486 -6.36 -18.19 -0.37
#